data_AF-A0A6A0R002-F1
#
_entry.id   AF-A0A6A0R002-F1
#
_cell.length_a   1.000
_cell.length_b   1.000
_cell.length_c   1.000
_cell.angle_alpha   90.00
_cell.angle_beta   90.00
_cell.angle_gamma   90.00
#
_symmetry.space_group_name_H-M   'P 1'
#
loop_
_entity.id
_entity.type
_entity.pdbx_description
1 polymer ?
#
loop_
_entity_poly.entity_id
_entity_poly.type
_entity_poly.pdbx_seq_one_letter_code
_entity_poly.pdbx_strand_id
1 'polypeptide(L)'
;MVDLIETIRDSVIGTHHAVPGPFGPRRVTYADYTASGRSLSFIEDYIQDVVLPLYANTHTESSGTGLQTSKFREEAREIIRRCVNGNDDHAVLFVGSG
;
A
#
# COMPACT_ATOMS: atom_id res chain seq x y z
N MET A 1 3.60 16.50 17.24
CA MET A 1 2.92 15.57 16.33
C MET A 1 3.60 15.75 14.99
N VAL A 2 4.21 14.71 14.42
CA VAL A 2 4.83 14.84 13.10
C VAL A 2 3.70 15.09 12.09
N ASP A 3 3.91 16.02 11.17
CA ASP A 3 2.94 16.32 10.12
C ASP A 3 2.76 15.10 9.20
N LEU A 4 1.52 14.84 8.76
CA LEU A 4 1.21 13.69 7.92
C LEU A 4 1.95 13.79 6.57
N ILE A 5 2.04 14.99 6.01
CA ILE A 5 2.72 15.20 4.72
C ILE A 5 4.21 14.93 4.85
N GLU A 6 4.85 15.39 5.93
CA GLU A 6 6.26 15.08 6.22
C GLU A 6 6.47 13.57 6.40
N THR A 7 5.57 12.90 7.14
CA THR A 7 5.61 11.44 7.30
C THR A 7 5.56 10.70 5.96
N ILE A 8 4.67 11.13 5.06
CA ILE A 8 4.57 10.53 3.72
C ILE A 8 5.86 10.79 2.94
N ARG A 9 6.36 12.03 2.91
CA ARG A 9 7.59 12.39 2.17
C ARG A 9 8.80 11.57 2.62
N ASP A 10 8.97 11.43 3.92
CA ASP A 10 10.10 10.69 4.50
C ASP A 10 10.00 9.18 4.24
N SER A 11 8.78 8.65 4.10
CA SER A 11 8.54 7.23 3.85
C SER A 11 8.70 6.79 2.39
N VAL A 12 8.80 7.71 1.43
CA VAL A 12 8.92 7.36 0.01
C VAL A 12 10.21 6.57 -0.22
N ILE A 13 10.07 5.31 -0.63
CA ILE A 13 11.18 4.42 -0.88
C ILE A 13 11.97 4.90 -2.11
N GLY A 14 13.29 4.97 -1.96
CA GLY A 14 14.20 5.38 -3.04
C GLY A 14 14.30 6.90 -3.27
N THR A 15 13.76 7.74 -2.39
CA THR A 15 13.84 9.23 -2.49
C THR A 15 15.27 9.75 -2.57
N HIS A 16 16.23 9.05 -1.98
CA HIS A 16 17.64 9.42 -1.98
C HIS A 16 18.50 8.54 -2.88
N HIS A 17 17.86 7.70 -3.71
CA HIS A 17 18.60 6.84 -4.63
C HIS A 17 19.35 7.69 -5.66
N ALA A 18 20.63 7.39 -5.84
CA ALA A 18 21.49 8.05 -6.80
C ALA A 18 21.97 7.05 -7.84
N VAL A 19 21.98 7.47 -9.10
CA VAL A 19 22.47 6.68 -10.22
C VAL A 19 23.81 7.25 -10.71
N PRO A 20 24.74 6.40 -11.18
CA PRO A 20 25.95 6.86 -11.83
C PRO A 20 25.63 7.71 -13.06
N GLY A 21 26.38 8.79 -13.26
CA GLY A 21 26.28 9.63 -14.44
C GLY A 21 27.65 10.06 -14.94
N PRO A 22 27.74 10.58 -16.19
CA PRO A 22 29.00 11.00 -16.80
C PRO A 22 29.70 12.14 -16.04
N PHE A 23 28.95 12.85 -15.18
CA PHE A 23 29.45 13.95 -14.35
C PHE A 23 29.36 13.62 -12.86
N GLY A 24 29.44 12.33 -12.50
CA GLY A 24 29.28 11.82 -11.14
C GLY A 24 27.85 11.41 -10.80
N PRO A 25 27.63 10.87 -9.59
CA PRO A 25 26.32 10.40 -9.15
C PRO A 25 25.27 11.52 -9.15
N ARG A 26 24.07 11.20 -9.62
CA ARG A 26 22.91 12.10 -9.61
C ARG A 26 21.74 11.44 -8.90
N ARG A 27 21.06 12.19 -8.04
CA ARG A 27 19.80 11.73 -7.42
C ARG A 27 18.75 11.50 -8.50
N VAL A 28 17.98 10.43 -8.34
CA VAL A 28 16.86 10.12 -9.23
C VAL A 28 15.69 11.06 -8.90
N THR A 29 15.35 11.93 -9.85
CA THR A 29 14.10 12.70 -9.80
C THR A 29 12.97 11.85 -10.37
N TYR A 30 12.06 11.38 -9.52
CA TYR A 30 10.88 10.65 -9.97
C TYR A 30 9.78 11.61 -10.39
N ALA A 31 9.52 11.66 -11.69
CA ALA A 31 8.54 12.57 -12.30
C ALA A 31 7.36 11.84 -12.94
N ASP A 32 7.14 10.56 -12.57
CA ASP A 32 6.15 9.67 -13.21
C ASP A 32 5.02 9.25 -12.25
N TYR A 33 4.73 10.10 -11.25
CA TYR A 33 3.69 9.84 -10.24
C TYR A 33 2.28 9.69 -10.83
N THR A 34 2.04 10.19 -12.05
CA THR A 34 0.78 10.00 -12.76
C THR A 34 0.61 8.58 -13.31
N ALA A 35 1.71 7.91 -13.67
CA ALA A 35 1.66 6.53 -14.14
C ALA A 35 1.64 5.53 -12.97
N SER A 36 2.46 5.77 -11.95
CA SER A 36 2.48 4.95 -10.74
C SER A 36 2.99 5.74 -9.53
N GLY A 37 2.42 5.48 -8.36
CA GLY A 37 3.02 5.90 -7.09
C GLY A 37 4.32 5.14 -6.80
N ARG A 38 5.13 5.70 -5.90
CA ARG A 38 6.21 4.95 -5.24
C ARG A 38 5.71 4.33 -3.94
N SER A 39 6.27 3.18 -3.58
CA SER A 39 6.03 2.53 -2.29
C SER A 39 6.42 3.43 -1.11
N LEU A 40 5.66 3.30 -0.02
CA LEU A 40 5.91 3.97 1.25
C LEU A 40 6.34 2.95 2.29
N SER A 41 7.42 3.22 3.03
CA SER A 41 7.99 2.27 4.00
C SER A 41 6.97 1.72 4.97
N PHE A 42 6.15 2.57 5.59
CA PHE A 42 5.16 2.13 6.57
C PHE A 42 4.06 1.22 5.98
N ILE A 43 3.79 1.29 4.68
CA ILE A 43 2.86 0.37 4.00
C ILE A 43 3.55 -0.97 3.80
N GLU A 44 4.78 -0.95 3.27
CA GLU A 44 5.54 -2.17 3.02
C GLU A 44 5.85 -2.92 4.33
N ASP A 45 6.23 -2.20 5.38
CA ASP A 45 6.46 -2.75 6.72
C ASP A 45 5.19 -3.41 7.27
N TYR A 46 4.02 -2.79 7.11
CA TYR A 46 2.75 -3.38 7.55
C TYR A 46 2.40 -4.64 6.75
N ILE A 47 2.60 -4.61 5.43
CA ILE A 47 2.40 -5.79 4.59
C ILE A 47 3.31 -6.91 5.08
N GLN A 48 4.60 -6.62 5.25
CA GLN A 48 5.60 -7.61 5.61
C GLN A 48 5.39 -8.20 7.00
N ASP A 49 5.10 -7.36 8.00
CA ASP A 49 5.13 -7.75 9.40
C ASP A 49 3.75 -8.16 9.94
N VAL A 50 2.67 -7.73 9.29
CA VAL A 50 1.29 -7.99 9.75
C VAL A 50 0.49 -8.84 8.78
N VAL A 51 0.55 -8.55 7.47
CA VAL A 51 -0.27 -9.26 6.48
C VAL A 51 0.35 -10.59 6.08
N LEU A 52 1.61 -10.59 5.64
CA LEU A 52 2.28 -11.78 5.10
C LEU A 52 2.41 -12.95 6.09
N PRO A 53 2.66 -12.76 7.41
CA PRO A 53 2.81 -13.89 8.34
C PRO A 53 1.55 -14.75 8.47
N LEU A 54 0.38 -14.16 8.23
CA LEU A 54 -0.92 -14.84 8.34
C LEU A 54 -1.60 -15.03 6.98
N TYR A 55 -0.89 -14.75 5.88
CA TYR A 55 -1.42 -14.89 4.55
C TYR A 55 -1.75 -16.36 4.22
N ALA A 56 -2.96 -16.58 3.73
CA ALA A 56 -3.34 -17.81 3.06
C ALA A 56 -4.39 -17.50 1.99
N ASN A 57 -4.50 -18.39 1.00
CA ASN A 57 -5.59 -18.29 0.03
C ASN A 57 -6.94 -18.34 0.75
N THR A 58 -7.84 -17.43 0.39
CA THR A 58 -9.15 -17.24 1.03
C THR A 58 -10.16 -18.36 0.75
N HIS A 59 -9.79 -19.37 -0.05
CA HIS A 59 -10.68 -20.48 -0.44
C HIS A 59 -10.85 -21.54 0.65
N THR A 60 -10.16 -21.40 1.78
CA THR A 60 -10.22 -22.36 2.89
C THR A 60 -10.30 -21.62 4.23
N GLU A 61 -11.51 -21.26 4.67
CA GLU A 61 -11.73 -20.64 5.98
C GLU A 61 -11.52 -21.61 7.16
N SER A 62 -11.26 -22.88 6.87
CA SER A 62 -11.01 -23.92 7.87
C SER A 62 -9.67 -23.76 8.60
N SER A 63 -8.79 -22.84 8.16
CA SER A 63 -7.54 -22.49 8.86
C SER A 63 -7.60 -21.06 9.41
N GLY A 64 -6.90 -20.81 10.53
CA GLY A 64 -6.82 -19.47 11.12
C GLY A 64 -6.22 -18.41 10.18
N THR A 65 -5.30 -18.80 9.30
CA THR A 65 -4.69 -17.92 8.29
C THR A 65 -5.61 -17.59 7.12
N GLY A 66 -6.43 -18.57 6.68
CA GLY A 66 -7.46 -18.34 5.68
C GLY A 66 -8.52 -17.35 6.17
N LEU A 67 -9.02 -17.57 7.39
CA LEU A 67 -9.95 -16.65 8.04
C LEU A 67 -9.36 -15.24 8.21
N GLN A 68 -8.09 -15.15 8.62
CA GLN A 68 -7.44 -13.85 8.82
C GLN A 68 -7.29 -13.08 7.50
N THR A 69 -6.94 -13.76 6.41
CA THR A 69 -6.80 -13.11 5.09
C THR A 69 -8.16 -12.60 4.59
N SER A 70 -9.26 -13.35 4.81
CA SER A 70 -10.62 -12.87 4.52
C SER A 70 -10.98 -11.62 5.34
N LYS A 71 -10.61 -11.57 6.62
CA LYS A 71 -10.84 -10.38 7.47
C LYS A 71 -10.10 -9.15 6.97
N PHE A 72 -8.81 -9.27 6.63
CA PHE A 72 -8.05 -8.15 6.06
C PHE A 72 -8.70 -7.61 4.79
N ARG A 73 -9.24 -8.49 3.94
CA ARG A 73 -9.92 -8.10 2.70
C ARG A 73 -11.21 -7.32 2.97
N GLU A 74 -12.01 -7.72 3.95
CA GLU A 74 -13.25 -7.00 4.28
C GLU A 74 -13.00 -5.70 5.05
N GLU A 75 -12.01 -5.65 5.94
CA GLU A 75 -11.57 -4.40 6.58
C GLU A 75 -11.08 -3.39 5.53
N ALA A 76 -10.29 -3.83 4.55
CA ALA A 76 -9.85 -2.97 3.46
C ALA A 76 -11.04 -2.43 2.65
N ARG A 77 -12.08 -3.25 2.42
CA ARG A 77 -13.30 -2.84 1.72
C ARG A 77 -14.03 -1.72 2.48
N GLU A 78 -14.18 -1.86 3.78
CA GLU A 78 -14.81 -0.84 4.63
C GLU A 78 -14.00 0.45 4.70
N ILE A 79 -12.67 0.36 4.81
CA ILE A 79 -11.77 1.52 4.78
C ILE A 79 -11.94 2.28 3.46
N ILE A 80 -11.86 1.59 2.32
CA ILE A 80 -12.00 2.21 1.00
C ILE A 80 -13.37 2.86 0.85
N ARG A 81 -14.44 2.17 1.26
CA ARG A 81 -15.81 2.73 1.20
C ARG A 81 -15.92 4.04 1.97
N ARG A 82 -15.33 4.11 3.18
CA ARG A 82 -15.31 5.35 3.98
C ARG A 82 -14.47 6.45 3.32
N CYS A 83 -13.29 6.12 2.78
CA CYS A 83 -12.43 7.09 2.11
C CYS A 83 -13.09 7.77 0.90
N VAL A 84 -14.04 7.09 0.25
CA VAL A 84 -14.81 7.63 -0.88
C VAL A 84 -16.23 8.08 -0.50
N ASN A 85 -16.53 8.22 0.80
CA ASN A 85 -17.84 8.60 1.33
C ASN A 85 -19.02 7.68 0.89
N GLY A 86 -18.77 6.39 0.67
CA GLY A 86 -19.80 5.42 0.34
C GLY A 86 -20.65 5.00 1.57
N ASN A 87 -21.95 4.81 1.34
CA ASN A 87 -22.94 4.36 2.33
C ASN A 87 -23.51 2.97 1.99
N ASP A 88 -24.53 2.49 2.71
CA ASP A 88 -25.07 1.12 2.57
C ASP A 88 -25.67 0.82 1.19
N ASP A 89 -25.97 1.85 0.41
CA ASP A 89 -26.42 1.74 -0.98
C ASP A 89 -25.26 1.53 -1.97
N HIS A 90 -24.00 1.61 -1.52
CA HIS A 90 -22.80 1.50 -2.35
C HIS A 90 -22.06 0.19 -2.13
N ALA A 91 -21.66 -0.45 -3.23
CA ALA A 91 -20.76 -1.59 -3.25
C ALA A 91 -19.33 -1.16 -3.62
N VAL A 92 -18.33 -1.71 -2.93
CA VAL A 92 -16.92 -1.62 -3.32
C VAL A 92 -16.51 -2.93 -3.98
N LEU A 93 -16.03 -2.88 -5.22
CA LEU A 93 -15.57 -4.03 -5.97
C LEU A 93 -14.06 -3.95 -6.19
N PHE A 94 -13.33 -4.99 -5.80
CA PHE A 94 -11.91 -5.10 -6.12
C PHE A 94 -11.77 -5.58 -7.55
N VAL A 95 -11.25 -4.71 -8.42
CA VAL A 95 -11.00 -4.98 -9.84
C VAL A 95 -9.48 -4.95 -10.11
N GLY A 96 -9.06 -5.24 -11.34
CA GLY A 96 -7.66 -5.17 -11.75
C GLY A 96 -7.11 -3.74 -11.75
N SER A 97 -5.93 -3.55 -12.35
CA SER A 97 -5.41 -2.20 -12.63
C SER A 97 -6.38 -1.45 -13.53
N GLY A 98 -6.73 -0.22 -13.13
CA GLY A 98 -7.77 0.62 -13.74
C GLY A 98 -7.75 0.70 -15.26
#